data_AF-A0A607KY68-F1
#
_entry.id   AF-A0A607KY68-F1
#
_cell.length_a   1.000
_cell.length_b   1.000
_cell.length_c   1.000
_cell.angle_alpha   90.00
_cell.angle_beta   90.00
_cell.angle_gamma   90.00
#
_symmetry.space_group_name_H-M   'P 1'
#
loop_
_entity.id
_entity.type
_entity.pdbx_description
1 polymer ?
#
loop_
_entity_poly.entity_id
_entity_poly.type
_entity_poly.pdbx_seq_one_letter_code
_entity_poly.pdbx_strand_id
1 'polypeptide(L)'
;ALKDSRWFIPLERQGLQNLLNERKIIRAAQENGTVAMNNRIPLQSLTAANIMVEGSIIGYESNVKSGGVGARYFGIGADTQYQLDQIAVNLRVVNVSTGEILSSVNTSKTILSYEVQAGVFRFIDYQRLLEGEIGYTSNEPVMLCLMSAIETGVIFLINDGIDRGLWDLQNKADRQNDILVKYRELSVPPES
;
A
#
# COMPACT_ATOMS: atom_id res chain seq x y z
N ALA A 1 -0.64 2.05 -4.78
CA ALA A 1 -1.61 1.95 -3.67
C ALA A 1 -2.50 3.20 -3.50
N LEU A 2 -2.03 4.32 -2.91
CA LEU A 2 -2.91 5.49 -2.62
C LEU A 2 -3.56 6.12 -3.87
N LYS A 3 -2.80 6.23 -4.97
CA LYS A 3 -3.33 6.74 -6.24
C LYS A 3 -4.29 5.73 -6.90
N ASP A 4 -3.90 4.46 -6.89
CA ASP A 4 -4.65 3.38 -7.55
C ASP A 4 -5.97 3.07 -6.86
N SER A 5 -6.08 3.36 -5.56
CA SER A 5 -7.36 3.22 -4.84
C SER A 5 -8.44 4.16 -5.37
N ARG A 6 -8.06 5.26 -6.04
CA ARG A 6 -8.94 6.36 -6.49
C ARG A 6 -9.66 7.10 -5.34
N TRP A 7 -9.21 6.91 -4.09
CA TRP A 7 -9.69 7.65 -2.92
C TRP A 7 -8.87 8.89 -2.62
N PHE A 8 -7.59 8.89 -3.00
CA PHE A 8 -6.64 9.94 -2.65
C PHE A 8 -6.01 10.56 -3.88
N ILE A 9 -5.65 11.84 -3.75
CA ILE A 9 -4.76 12.55 -4.66
C ILE A 9 -3.45 12.77 -3.89
N PRO A 10 -2.44 11.89 -4.05
CA PRO A 10 -1.17 12.05 -3.36
C PRO A 10 -0.46 13.31 -3.84
N LEU A 11 0.06 14.10 -2.88
CA LEU A 11 0.86 15.28 -3.18
C LEU A 11 2.35 14.94 -3.06
N GLU A 12 3.14 15.35 -4.04
CA GLU A 12 4.58 15.13 -4.05
C GLU A 12 5.25 15.86 -2.87
N ARG A 13 5.90 15.09 -2.00
CA ARG A 13 6.68 15.60 -0.86
C ARG A 13 8.08 14.98 -0.78
N GLN A 14 8.29 13.80 -1.36
CA GLN A 14 9.61 13.16 -1.42
C GLN A 14 10.60 13.99 -2.24
N GLY A 15 10.18 14.50 -3.39
CA GLY A 15 10.94 15.38 -4.28
C GLY A 15 10.67 16.87 -4.09
N LEU A 16 10.16 17.33 -2.93
CA LEU A 16 9.70 18.72 -2.76
C LEU A 16 10.80 19.75 -3.08
N GLN A 17 12.05 19.48 -2.70
CA GLN A 17 13.15 20.39 -2.98
C GLN A 17 13.37 20.60 -4.49
N ASN A 18 13.29 19.52 -5.27
CA ASN A 18 13.42 19.57 -6.73
C ASN A 18 12.26 20.38 -7.34
N LEU A 19 11.03 20.14 -6.85
CA LEU A 19 9.84 20.88 -7.26
C LEU A 19 10.00 22.39 -6.99
N LEU A 20 10.46 22.75 -5.79
CA LEU A 20 10.69 24.15 -5.43
C LEU A 20 11.79 24.79 -6.28
N ASN A 21 12.87 24.07 -6.58
CA ASN A 21 13.95 24.54 -7.43
C ASN A 21 13.46 24.80 -8.87
N GLU A 22 12.70 23.86 -9.46
CA GLU A 22 12.14 24.03 -10.80
C GLU A 22 11.21 25.25 -10.87
N ARG A 23 10.37 25.45 -9.86
CA ARG A 23 9.50 26.62 -9.79
C ARG A 23 10.27 27.94 -9.64
N LYS A 24 11.44 27.94 -9.00
CA LYS A 24 12.33 29.12 -8.96
C LYS A 24 12.90 29.40 -10.34
N ILE A 25 13.35 28.38 -11.07
CA ILE A 25 13.86 28.50 -12.45
C ILE A 25 12.77 29.09 -13.37
N ILE A 26 11.55 28.55 -13.31
CA ILE A 26 10.41 29.05 -14.11
C ILE A 26 10.12 30.52 -13.79
N ARG A 27 10.14 30.94 -12.52
CA ARG A 27 9.93 32.35 -12.15
C ARG A 27 11.03 33.24 -12.73
N ALA A 28 12.30 32.87 -12.53
CA ALA A 28 13.44 33.65 -13.01
C ALA A 28 13.44 33.78 -14.55
N ALA A 29 13.05 32.74 -15.28
CA ALA A 29 12.94 32.78 -16.73
C ALA A 29 11.85 33.77 -17.19
N GLN A 30 10.70 33.79 -16.52
CA GLN A 30 9.55 34.61 -16.92
C GLN A 30 9.58 36.06 -16.40
N GLU A 31 10.40 36.36 -15.39
CA GLU A 31 10.47 37.66 -14.71
C GLU A 31 10.76 38.81 -15.67
N ASN A 32 11.64 38.59 -16.65
CA ASN A 32 12.04 39.61 -17.63
C ASN A 32 11.05 39.78 -18.79
N GLY A 33 9.95 39.01 -18.83
CA GLY A 33 8.91 39.15 -19.86
C GLY A 33 9.32 38.75 -21.28
N THR A 34 10.50 38.16 -21.47
CA THR A 34 11.07 37.77 -22.77
C THR A 34 10.68 36.35 -23.21
N VAL A 35 10.06 35.57 -22.32
CA VAL A 35 9.60 34.20 -22.63
C VAL A 35 8.42 34.27 -23.59
N ALA A 36 8.53 33.54 -24.71
CA ALA A 36 7.47 33.42 -25.69
C ALA A 36 6.16 32.94 -25.02
N MET A 37 5.02 33.50 -25.44
CA MET A 37 3.71 33.23 -24.82
C MET A 37 3.36 31.73 -24.76
N ASN A 38 3.77 30.94 -25.74
CA ASN A 38 3.59 29.48 -25.77
C ASN A 38 4.43 28.73 -24.73
N ASN A 39 5.47 29.35 -24.17
CA ASN A 39 6.36 28.78 -23.15
C ASN A 39 6.09 29.37 -21.75
N ARG A 40 5.08 30.22 -21.60
CA ARG A 40 4.72 30.82 -20.32
C ARG A 40 3.89 29.83 -19.50
N ILE A 41 4.46 29.34 -18.41
CA ILE A 41 3.81 28.41 -17.47
C ILE A 41 3.18 29.22 -16.32
N PRO A 42 1.84 29.24 -16.17
CA PRO A 42 1.20 29.88 -15.03
C PRO A 42 1.48 29.06 -13.76
N LEU A 43 2.23 29.65 -12.81
CA LEU A 43 2.56 28.99 -11.55
C LEU A 43 1.50 29.27 -10.47
N GLN A 44 0.56 28.36 -10.28
CA GLN A 44 -0.36 28.37 -9.13
C GLN A 44 0.36 27.97 -7.83
N SER A 45 -0.14 28.39 -6.67
CA SER A 45 0.34 27.92 -5.36
C SER A 45 0.29 26.39 -5.26
N LEU A 46 1.22 25.80 -4.51
CA LEU A 46 1.21 24.35 -4.29
C LEU A 46 -0.05 23.98 -3.50
N THR A 47 -0.72 22.91 -3.94
CA THR A 47 -1.86 22.34 -3.22
C THR A 47 -1.45 21.91 -1.81
N ALA A 48 -2.27 22.26 -0.83
CA ALA A 48 -2.13 21.83 0.56
C ALA A 48 -2.95 20.55 0.81
N ALA A 49 -2.59 19.81 1.85
CA ALA A 49 -3.36 18.66 2.32
C ALA A 49 -3.71 18.85 3.79
N ASN A 50 -4.92 18.45 4.18
CA ASN A 50 -5.39 18.51 5.57
C ASN A 50 -4.89 17.32 6.40
N ILE A 51 -4.51 16.24 5.74
CA ILE A 51 -3.95 15.03 6.35
C ILE A 51 -2.64 14.66 5.66
N MET A 52 -1.78 13.99 6.41
CA MET A 52 -0.61 13.31 5.88
C MET A 52 -0.64 11.84 6.29
N VAL A 53 -0.23 10.96 5.38
CA VAL A 53 -0.11 9.53 5.63
C VAL A 53 1.35 9.20 5.80
N GLU A 54 1.67 8.54 6.90
CA GLU A 54 3.01 8.04 7.19
C GLU A 54 2.94 6.54 7.45
N GLY A 55 4.09 5.87 7.38
CA GLY A 55 4.15 4.45 7.63
C GLY A 55 5.53 3.95 7.97
N SER A 56 5.59 2.69 8.39
CA SER A 56 6.85 2.01 8.71
C SER A 56 6.70 0.52 8.47
N ILE A 57 7.75 -0.12 7.95
CA ILE A 57 7.88 -1.57 8.02
C ILE A 57 8.31 -1.89 9.44
N ILE A 58 7.44 -2.55 10.20
CA ILE A 58 7.62 -2.82 11.64
C ILE A 58 8.13 -4.23 11.92
N GLY A 59 8.12 -5.11 10.91
CA GLY A 59 8.65 -6.45 11.02
C GLY A 59 8.86 -7.10 9.66
N TYR A 60 9.92 -7.88 9.56
CA TYR A 60 10.21 -8.74 8.42
C TYR A 60 10.81 -10.04 8.92
N GLU A 61 10.26 -11.15 8.47
CA GLU A 61 10.78 -12.49 8.73
C GLU A 61 10.79 -13.28 7.43
N SER A 62 11.88 -13.99 7.17
CA SER A 62 12.02 -14.84 5.99
C SER A 62 12.66 -16.17 6.39
N ASN A 63 12.01 -17.28 6.02
CA ASN A 63 12.45 -18.61 6.37
C ASN A 63 12.29 -19.56 5.19
N VAL A 64 13.28 -20.42 4.98
CA VAL A 64 13.14 -21.58 4.09
C VAL A 64 12.50 -22.73 4.87
N LYS A 65 11.43 -23.30 4.33
CA LYS A 65 10.71 -24.44 4.89
C LYS A 65 10.65 -25.57 3.87
N SER A 66 10.48 -26.80 4.33
CA SER A 66 10.17 -27.96 3.50
C SER A 66 8.98 -28.72 4.11
N GLY A 67 8.25 -29.45 3.27
CA GLY A 67 7.11 -30.26 3.72
C GLY A 67 5.95 -29.46 4.35
N GLY A 68 5.17 -30.15 5.18
CA GLY A 68 4.06 -29.58 5.92
C GLY A 68 2.91 -29.05 5.05
N VAL A 69 2.21 -28.05 5.59
CA VAL A 69 1.03 -27.45 4.96
C VAL A 69 1.40 -26.80 3.61
N GLY A 70 2.51 -26.07 3.53
CA GLY A 70 2.97 -25.43 2.29
C GLY A 70 3.22 -26.43 1.16
N ALA A 71 3.85 -27.57 1.45
CA ALA A 71 4.07 -28.62 0.44
C ALA A 71 2.74 -29.20 -0.09
N ARG A 72 1.75 -29.41 0.78
CA ARG A 72 0.42 -29.88 0.39
C ARG A 72 -0.31 -28.88 -0.50
N TYR A 73 -0.25 -27.58 -0.19
CA TYR A 73 -0.91 -26.55 -1.01
C TYR A 73 -0.25 -26.35 -2.37
N PHE A 74 1.08 -26.39 -2.42
CA PHE A 74 1.80 -26.30 -3.69
C PHE A 74 1.73 -27.58 -4.52
N GLY A 75 1.42 -28.72 -3.90
CA GLY A 75 1.48 -30.04 -4.54
C GLY A 75 2.93 -30.47 -4.82
N ILE A 76 3.87 -30.06 -3.97
CA ILE A 76 5.30 -30.38 -4.08
C ILE A 76 5.70 -31.47 -3.08
N GLY A 77 6.83 -32.13 -3.33
CA GLY A 77 7.34 -33.20 -2.46
C GLY A 77 7.69 -32.70 -1.06
N ALA A 78 7.72 -33.61 -0.08
CA ALA A 78 8.08 -33.27 1.30
C ALA A 78 9.50 -32.69 1.43
N ASP A 79 10.40 -33.08 0.54
CA ASP A 79 11.79 -32.61 0.50
C ASP A 79 11.97 -31.33 -0.33
N THR A 80 10.93 -30.88 -1.05
CA THR A 80 10.98 -29.63 -1.82
C THR A 80 10.93 -28.44 -0.88
N GLN A 81 11.95 -27.59 -0.98
CA GLN A 81 12.05 -26.36 -0.21
C GLN A 81 11.21 -25.25 -0.84
N TYR A 82 10.59 -24.43 0.00
CA TYR A 82 9.88 -23.21 -0.35
C TYR A 82 10.24 -22.12 0.67
N GLN A 83 10.11 -20.86 0.26
CA GLN A 83 10.36 -19.70 1.09
C GLN A 83 9.04 -19.19 1.69
N LEU A 84 9.10 -18.74 2.94
CA LEU A 84 8.01 -18.07 3.63
C LEU A 84 8.51 -16.67 4.00
N ASP A 85 7.89 -15.66 3.43
CA ASP A 85 8.19 -14.25 3.69
C ASP A 85 6.99 -13.61 4.40
N GLN A 86 7.23 -13.06 5.59
CA GLN A 86 6.23 -12.34 6.37
C GLN A 86 6.68 -10.90 6.57
N ILE A 87 5.81 -9.97 6.21
CA ILE A 87 6.03 -8.52 6.36
C ILE A 87 4.91 -7.94 7.20
N ALA A 88 5.26 -7.06 8.13
CA ALA A 88 4.33 -6.25 8.90
C ALA A 88 4.57 -4.77 8.62
N VAL A 89 3.51 -4.04 8.30
CA VAL A 89 3.50 -2.61 7.98
C VAL A 89 2.52 -1.90 8.90
N ASN A 90 2.94 -0.76 9.46
CA ASN A 90 2.06 0.21 10.07
C ASN A 90 1.84 1.38 9.10
N LEU A 91 0.59 1.80 8.93
CA LEU A 91 0.22 3.04 8.25
C LEU A 91 -0.61 3.89 9.20
N ARG A 92 -0.35 5.20 9.24
CA ARG A 92 -1.08 6.16 10.08
C ARG A 92 -1.46 7.41 9.32
N VAL A 93 -2.62 7.97 9.67
CA VAL A 93 -3.12 9.25 9.18
C VAL A 93 -2.95 10.28 10.28
N VAL A 94 -2.28 11.38 9.97
CA VAL A 94 -2.04 12.49 10.90
C VAL A 94 -2.78 13.73 10.41
N ASN A 95 -3.51 14.39 11.32
CA ASN A 95 -4.11 15.70 11.07
C ASN A 95 -3.00 16.76 11.03
N VAL A 96 -2.84 17.45 9.90
CA VAL A 96 -1.77 18.45 9.71
C VAL A 96 -1.99 19.67 10.61
N SER A 97 -3.24 19.99 10.98
CA SER A 97 -3.56 21.15 11.80
C SER A 97 -3.33 20.94 13.30
N THR A 98 -3.58 19.72 13.81
CA THR A 98 -3.50 19.43 15.26
C THR A 98 -2.31 18.53 15.63
N GLY A 99 -1.75 17.79 14.68
CA GLY A 99 -0.75 16.75 14.93
C GLY A 99 -1.34 15.43 15.48
N GLU A 100 -2.66 15.35 15.65
CA GLU A 100 -3.32 14.15 16.16
C GLU A 100 -3.29 13.01 15.13
N ILE A 101 -3.11 11.78 15.62
CA ILE A 101 -3.24 10.57 14.81
C ILE A 101 -4.72 10.23 14.70
N LEU A 102 -5.29 10.39 13.51
CA LEU A 102 -6.71 10.13 13.22
C LEU A 102 -7.01 8.66 13.02
N SER A 103 -6.04 7.92 12.47
CA SER A 103 -6.13 6.50 12.15
C SER A 103 -4.74 5.86 12.21
N SER A 104 -4.64 4.62 12.69
CA SER A 104 -3.41 3.84 12.71
C SER A 104 -3.75 2.37 12.52
N VAL A 105 -3.31 1.80 11.40
CA VAL A 105 -3.61 0.43 11.01
C VAL A 105 -2.32 -0.38 10.91
N ASN A 106 -2.39 -1.63 11.36
CA ASN A 106 -1.32 -2.60 11.24
C ASN A 106 -1.77 -3.72 10.31
N THR A 107 -0.94 -4.03 9.33
CA THR A 107 -1.16 -5.13 8.38
C THR A 107 0.01 -6.07 8.43
N SER A 108 -0.28 -7.37 8.47
CA SER A 108 0.73 -8.39 8.25
C SER A 108 0.31 -9.27 7.09
N LYS A 109 1.24 -9.53 6.17
CA LYS A 109 1.05 -10.45 5.05
C LYS A 109 2.12 -11.51 5.10
N THR A 110 1.72 -12.73 4.78
CA THR A 110 2.61 -13.88 4.68
C THR A 110 2.44 -14.47 3.30
N ILE A 111 3.53 -14.51 2.54
CA ILE A 111 3.58 -15.13 1.23
C ILE A 111 4.48 -16.35 1.32
N LEU A 112 3.95 -17.49 0.90
CA LEU A 112 4.75 -18.66 0.62
C LEU A 112 5.12 -18.63 -0.86
N SER A 113 6.34 -19.01 -1.22
CA SER A 113 6.77 -19.05 -2.61
C SER A 113 7.80 -20.14 -2.87
N TYR A 114 7.86 -20.65 -4.09
CA TYR A 114 8.97 -21.47 -4.55
C TYR A 114 9.23 -21.20 -6.03
N GLU A 115 10.49 -21.30 -6.44
CA GLU A 115 10.90 -21.10 -7.82
C GLU A 115 10.51 -22.33 -8.66
N VAL A 116 9.73 -22.10 -9.73
CA VAL A 116 9.30 -23.17 -10.65
C VAL A 116 10.16 -23.22 -11.91
N GLN A 117 10.69 -22.08 -12.34
CA GLN A 117 11.59 -21.88 -13.48
C GLN A 117 12.46 -20.66 -13.18
N ALA A 118 13.57 -20.50 -13.89
CA ALA A 118 14.48 -19.37 -13.70
C ALA A 118 13.72 -18.02 -13.73
N GLY A 119 13.66 -17.35 -12.58
CA GLY A 119 12.98 -16.06 -12.44
C GLY A 119 11.45 -16.12 -12.44
N VAL A 120 10.84 -17.30 -12.28
CA VAL A 120 9.40 -17.49 -12.14
C VAL A 120 9.10 -18.21 -10.84
N PHE A 121 8.32 -17.54 -9.99
CA PHE A 121 7.93 -18.04 -8.67
C PHE A 121 6.45 -18.34 -8.66
N ARG A 122 6.09 -19.50 -8.11
CA ARG A 122 4.70 -19.79 -7.73
C ARG A 122 4.53 -19.40 -6.27
N PHE A 123 3.48 -18.66 -5.96
CA PHE A 123 3.24 -18.16 -4.61
C PHE A 123 1.83 -18.49 -4.11
N ILE A 124 1.68 -18.48 -2.79
CA ILE A 124 0.42 -18.53 -2.07
C ILE A 124 0.37 -17.36 -1.12
N ASP A 125 -0.62 -16.49 -1.29
CA ASP A 125 -0.95 -15.45 -0.33
C ASP A 125 -1.87 -16.02 0.75
N TYR A 126 -1.38 -16.09 1.98
CA TYR A 126 -2.16 -16.57 3.11
C TYR A 126 -3.02 -15.45 3.70
N GLN A 127 -4.35 -15.59 3.59
CA GLN A 127 -5.31 -14.76 4.32
C GLN A 127 -5.83 -15.50 5.57
N ARG A 128 -6.29 -14.76 6.58
CA ARG A 128 -6.73 -15.28 7.89
C ARG A 128 -7.86 -16.33 7.81
N LEU A 129 -8.57 -16.45 6.69
CA LEU A 129 -9.78 -17.26 6.52
C LEU A 129 -9.58 -18.64 5.88
N LEU A 130 -8.38 -19.22 5.94
CA LEU A 130 -8.05 -20.47 5.21
C LEU A 130 -8.18 -20.36 3.67
N GLU A 131 -8.42 -19.15 3.16
CA GLU A 131 -8.36 -18.83 1.74
C GLU A 131 -6.91 -18.55 1.36
N GLY A 132 -6.37 -19.39 0.47
CA GLY A 132 -5.07 -19.18 -0.16
C GLY A 132 -5.26 -18.82 -1.62
N GLU A 133 -4.77 -17.66 -2.03
CA GLU A 133 -4.75 -17.28 -3.44
C GLU A 133 -3.43 -17.77 -4.05
N ILE A 134 -3.53 -18.67 -5.04
CA ILE A 134 -2.36 -19.20 -5.75
C ILE A 134 -2.11 -18.35 -6.99
N GLY A 135 -0.88 -17.88 -7.15
CA GLY A 135 -0.47 -17.10 -8.31
C GLY A 135 0.93 -17.44 -8.80
N TYR A 136 1.29 -16.82 -9.92
CA TYR A 136 2.65 -16.82 -10.47
C TYR A 136 3.15 -15.39 -10.56
N THR A 137 4.44 -15.19 -10.29
CA THR A 137 5.09 -13.88 -10.36
C THR A 137 6.51 -14.02 -10.89
N SER A 138 6.96 -13.02 -11.63
CA SER A 138 8.38 -12.83 -11.99
C SER A 138 9.10 -11.84 -11.08
N ASN A 139 8.35 -11.15 -10.21
CA ASN A 139 8.90 -10.31 -9.16
C ASN A 139 9.39 -11.17 -8.00
N GLU A 140 10.41 -10.70 -7.28
CA GLU A 140 10.86 -11.36 -6.05
C GLU A 140 9.71 -11.46 -5.02
N PRO A 141 9.53 -12.62 -4.36
CA PRO A 141 8.44 -12.85 -3.40
C PRO A 141 8.37 -11.81 -2.28
N VAL A 142 9.51 -11.33 -1.79
CA VAL A 142 9.58 -10.27 -0.78
C VAL A 142 8.97 -8.96 -1.26
N MET A 143 9.20 -8.58 -2.52
CA MET A 143 8.63 -7.36 -3.11
C MET A 143 7.11 -7.48 -3.23
N LEU A 144 6.63 -8.64 -3.68
CA LEU A 144 5.19 -8.93 -3.74
C LEU A 144 4.54 -8.84 -2.36
N CYS A 145 5.18 -9.40 -1.34
CA CYS A 145 4.69 -9.39 0.04
C CYS A 145 4.58 -7.95 0.58
N LEU A 146 5.60 -7.12 0.34
CA LEU A 146 5.60 -5.73 0.75
C LEU A 146 4.49 -4.92 0.06
N MET A 147 4.36 -5.06 -1.26
CA MET A 147 3.33 -4.36 -2.03
C MET A 147 1.93 -4.74 -1.55
N SER A 148 1.67 -6.04 -1.40
CA SER A 148 0.38 -6.57 -0.93
C SER A 148 0.04 -6.11 0.49
N ALA A 149 1.04 -6.00 1.39
CA ALA A 149 0.86 -5.47 2.73
C ALA A 149 0.47 -3.98 2.70
N ILE A 150 1.16 -3.16 1.91
CA ILE A 150 0.86 -1.72 1.78
C ILE A 150 -0.54 -1.51 1.17
N GLU A 151 -0.90 -2.28 0.14
CA GLU A 151 -2.22 -2.19 -0.50
C GLU A 151 -3.34 -2.56 0.48
N THR A 152 -3.18 -3.67 1.19
CA THR A 152 -4.09 -4.07 2.28
C THR A 152 -4.20 -2.98 3.34
N GLY A 153 -3.08 -2.36 3.70
CA GLY A 153 -3.04 -1.27 4.67
C GLY A 153 -3.81 -0.05 4.22
N VAL A 154 -3.74 0.31 2.94
CA VAL A 154 -4.54 1.41 2.38
C VAL A 154 -6.04 1.09 2.41
N ILE A 155 -6.45 -0.16 2.14
CA ILE A 155 -7.86 -0.57 2.24
C ILE A 155 -8.35 -0.49 3.69
N PHE A 156 -7.55 -0.96 4.66
CA PHE A 156 -7.87 -0.85 6.08
C PHE A 156 -7.99 0.60 6.53
N LEU A 157 -7.08 1.46 6.07
CA LEU A 157 -7.08 2.88 6.40
C LEU A 157 -8.32 3.58 5.81
N ILE A 158 -8.71 3.27 4.57
CA ILE A 158 -9.97 3.75 3.97
C ILE A 158 -11.18 3.30 4.79
N ASN A 159 -11.25 2.01 5.13
CA ASN A 159 -12.33 1.46 5.94
C ASN A 159 -12.43 2.16 7.30
N ASP A 160 -11.33 2.21 8.06
CA ASP A 160 -11.28 2.88 9.38
C ASP A 160 -11.66 4.36 9.28
N GLY A 161 -11.25 5.05 8.21
CA GLY A 161 -11.67 6.44 7.97
C GLY A 161 -13.15 6.61 7.67
N ILE A 162 -13.80 5.64 7.01
CA ILE A 162 -15.26 5.64 6.83
C ILE A 162 -15.95 5.44 8.20
N ASP A 163 -15.46 4.50 9.02
CA ASP A 163 -16.03 4.17 10.33
C ASP A 163 -15.94 5.36 11.30
N ARG A 164 -14.82 6.10 11.25
CA ARG A 164 -14.55 7.28 12.09
C ARG A 164 -15.13 8.58 11.54
N GLY A 165 -15.72 8.57 10.34
CA GLY A 165 -16.24 9.78 9.69
C GLY A 165 -15.16 10.78 9.25
N LEU A 166 -13.96 10.29 8.90
CA LEU A 166 -12.90 11.11 8.29
C LEU A 166 -13.22 11.48 6.85
N TRP A 167 -13.93 10.60 6.15
CA TRP A 167 -14.43 10.78 4.79
C TRP A 167 -15.70 9.96 4.56
N ASP A 168 -16.44 10.35 3.52
CA ASP A 168 -17.72 9.76 3.19
C ASP A 168 -17.70 9.02 1.85
N LEU A 169 -18.43 7.90 1.81
CA LEU A 169 -18.77 7.24 0.55
C LEU A 169 -19.70 8.13 -0.27
N GLN A 170 -19.49 8.15 -1.59
CA GLN A 170 -20.39 8.81 -2.53
C GLN A 170 -21.82 8.26 -2.42
N ASN A 171 -21.96 6.94 -2.28
CA ASN A 171 -23.21 6.26 -1.98
C ASN A 171 -23.11 5.56 -0.63
N LYS A 172 -23.96 5.95 0.32
CA LYS A 172 -23.95 5.39 1.68
C LYS A 172 -24.31 3.90 1.74
N ALA A 173 -25.05 3.38 0.74
CA ALA A 173 -25.36 1.95 0.64
C ALA A 173 -24.13 1.09 0.30
N ASP A 174 -23.09 1.68 -0.30
CA ASP A 174 -21.85 0.96 -0.65
C ASP A 174 -21.05 0.56 0.59
N ARG A 175 -21.48 0.96 1.79
CA ARG A 175 -20.91 0.53 3.07
C ARG A 175 -20.92 -0.99 3.24
N GLN A 176 -21.86 -1.68 2.59
CA GLN A 176 -21.99 -3.15 2.53
C GLN A 176 -21.30 -3.76 1.30
N ASN A 177 -20.51 -3.00 0.53
CA ASN A 177 -19.74 -3.56 -0.58
C ASN A 177 -18.82 -4.70 -0.12
N ASP A 178 -18.79 -5.79 -0.87
CA ASP A 178 -18.07 -7.02 -0.54
C ASP A 178 -16.59 -6.78 -0.17
N ILE A 179 -15.91 -5.87 -0.87
CA ILE A 179 -14.51 -5.55 -0.59
C ILE A 179 -14.40 -4.85 0.76
N LEU A 180 -15.22 -3.82 1.00
CA LEU A 180 -15.17 -3.09 2.27
C LEU A 180 -15.52 -3.99 3.44
N VAL A 181 -16.48 -4.90 3.29
CA VAL A 181 -16.87 -5.87 4.31
C VAL A 181 -15.75 -6.89 4.55
N LYS A 182 -15.23 -7.54 3.50
CA LYS A 182 -14.12 -8.51 3.58
C LYS A 182 -12.94 -7.94 4.37
N TYR A 183 -12.49 -6.75 4.02
CA TYR A 183 -11.33 -6.14 4.69
C TYR A 183 -11.66 -5.58 6.08
N ARG A 184 -12.92 -5.28 6.39
CA ARG A 184 -13.34 -4.93 7.76
C ARG A 184 -13.28 -6.14 8.67
N GLU A 185 -13.76 -7.29 8.22
CA GLU A 185 -13.70 -8.54 8.97
C GLU A 185 -12.25 -9.02 9.19
N LEU A 186 -11.38 -8.87 8.18
CA LEU A 186 -9.95 -9.21 8.31
C LEU A 186 -9.21 -8.37 9.37
N SER A 187 -9.68 -7.15 9.64
CA SER A 187 -9.06 -6.25 10.62
C SER A 187 -9.33 -6.65 12.08
N VAL A 188 -10.41 -7.40 12.34
CA VAL A 188 -10.78 -7.89 13.67
C VAL A 188 -9.94 -9.13 14.00
N PRO A 189 -9.24 -9.20 15.16
CA PRO A 189 -8.65 -10.46 15.61
C PRO A 189 -9.77 -11.49 15.83
N PRO A 190 -9.62 -12.77 15.44
CA PRO A 190 -10.63 -13.77 15.76
C PRO A 190 -10.82 -13.82 17.28
N GLU A 191 -12.08 -13.92 17.74
CA GLU A 191 -12.37 -14.24 19.13
C GLU A 191 -11.63 -15.54 19.49
N SER A 192 -10.82 -15.45 20.54
CA SER A 192 -10.00 -16.54 21.08
C SER A 192 -10.85 -17.65 21.68
#